data_AF-D2RRY6-F1
#
_entry.id   AF-D2RRY6-F1
#
_cell.length_a   1.000
_cell.length_b   1.000
_cell.length_c   1.000
_cell.angle_alpha   90.00
_cell.angle_beta   90.00
_cell.angle_gamma   90.00
#
_symmetry.space_group_name_H-M   'P 1'
#
loop_
_entity.id
_entity.type
_entity.pdbx_description
1 polymer ?
#
loop_
_entity_poly.entity_id
_entity_poly.type
_entity_poly.pdbx_seq_one_letter_code
_entity_poly.pdbx_strand_id
1 'polypeptide(L)' 'MVVVMAAENEQITEPPTCSGCEIEMEFRGAGTMRTVPVVGQEIEFRQYSCPECGRGARLERREHEEEWSRPIL' A
#
# COMPACT_ATOMS: atom_id res chain seq x y z
N MET A 1 -27.13 -13.27 -13.69
CA MET A 1 -26.18 -12.15 -13.81
C MET A 1 -25.76 -11.77 -12.41
N VAL A 2 -24.62 -12.27 -11.93
CA VAL A 2 -24.06 -11.81 -10.65
C VAL A 2 -23.12 -10.67 -11.03
N VAL A 3 -23.53 -9.44 -10.76
CA VAL A 3 -22.67 -8.27 -10.93
C VAL A 3 -21.68 -8.33 -9.78
N VAL A 4 -20.50 -8.90 -10.04
CA VAL A 4 -19.37 -8.80 -9.11
C VAL A 4 -18.87 -7.36 -9.22
N MET A 5 -19.38 -6.48 -8.37
CA MET A 5 -18.75 -5.18 -8.13
C MET A 5 -17.49 -5.41 -7.30
N ALA A 6 -16.47 -6.01 -7.90
CA ALA A 6 -15.11 -5.83 -7.40
C ALA A 6 -14.68 -4.46 -7.91
N ALA A 7 -14.49 -3.53 -6.99
CA ALA A 7 -13.93 -2.22 -7.29
C ALA A 7 -12.49 -2.41 -7.79
N GLU A 8 -12.33 -2.72 -9.07
CA GLU A 8 -11.06 -2.71 -9.79
C GLU A 8 -10.63 -1.25 -9.98
N ASN A 9 -10.37 -0.54 -8.87
CA ASN A 9 -9.40 0.55 -8.85
C ASN A 9 -8.04 -0.09 -8.53
N GLU A 10 -7.64 -1.06 -9.35
CA GLU A 10 -6.28 -1.59 -9.41
C GLU A 10 -5.38 -0.48 -9.94
N GLN A 11 -5.10 0.50 -9.08
CA GLN A 11 -3.88 1.28 -9.24
C GLN A 11 -2.75 0.30 -8.97
N ILE A 12 -2.26 -0.29 -10.05
CA ILE A 12 -1.09 -1.16 -10.11
C ILE A 12 0.09 -0.31 -9.61
N THR A 13 0.38 -0.39 -8.32
CA THR A 13 1.69 0.02 -7.80
C THR A 13 2.56 -1.20 -7.92
N GLU A 14 3.57 -1.12 -8.77
CA GLU A 14 4.60 -2.14 -8.85
C GLU A 14 5.13 -2.42 -7.44
N PRO A 15 5.29 -3.69 -7.05
CA PRO A 15 5.80 -4.02 -5.72
C PRO A 15 7.18 -3.40 -5.52
N PRO A 16 7.48 -2.81 -4.35
CA PRO A 16 8.80 -2.25 -4.12
C PRO A 16 9.85 -3.36 -4.14
N THR A 17 11.05 -3.03 -4.61
CA THR A 17 12.21 -3.93 -4.50
C THR A 17 12.81 -3.84 -3.10
N CYS A 18 13.12 -4.98 -2.50
CA CYS A 18 13.82 -5.03 -1.22
C CYS A 18 15.25 -4.53 -1.38
N SER A 19 15.64 -3.44 -0.70
CA SER A 19 16.99 -2.87 -0.81
C SER A 19 18.13 -3.77 -0.28
N GLY A 20 17.81 -4.89 0.38
CA GLY A 20 18.82 -5.85 0.87
C GLY A 20 18.97 -7.10 0.01
N CYS A 21 17.87 -7.58 -0.57
CA CYS A 21 17.86 -8.81 -1.37
C CYS A 21 17.75 -8.53 -2.87
N GLU A 22 17.48 -7.28 -3.25
CA GLU A 22 17.33 -6.82 -4.65
C GLU A 22 16.24 -7.57 -5.43
N ILE A 23 15.27 -8.15 -4.71
CA ILE A 23 14.10 -8.84 -5.27
C ILE A 23 12.81 -8.05 -5.02
N GLU A 24 11.79 -8.32 -5.83
CA GLU A 24 10.44 -7.83 -5.62
C GLU A 24 9.86 -8.32 -4.29
N MET A 25 9.21 -7.42 -3.56
CA MET A 25 8.56 -7.76 -2.30
C MET A 25 7.13 -8.27 -2.57
N GLU A 26 6.68 -9.23 -1.76
CA GLU A 26 5.34 -9.79 -1.89
C GLU A 26 4.30 -8.91 -1.20
N PHE A 27 3.14 -8.74 -1.82
CA PHE A 27 2.01 -8.07 -1.21
C PHE A 27 1.48 -8.86 -0.01
N ARG A 28 1.30 -8.20 1.13
CA ARG A 28 0.76 -8.79 2.36
C ARG A 28 -0.65 -8.32 2.68
N GLY A 29 -1.01 -7.11 2.27
CA GLY A 29 -2.35 -6.57 2.52
C GLY A 29 -2.44 -5.08 2.31
N ALA A 30 -3.67 -4.59 2.18
CA ALA A 30 -3.99 -3.19 2.05
C ALA A 30 -5.13 -2.83 3.00
N GLY A 31 -5.27 -1.53 3.27
CA GLY A 31 -6.40 -1.01 4.05
C GLY A 31 -6.40 0.51 4.05
N THR A 32 -7.40 1.07 4.72
CA THR A 32 -7.49 2.51 4.99
C THR A 32 -7.32 2.76 6.48
N MET A 33 -6.67 3.87 6.82
CA MET A 33 -6.61 4.35 8.19
C MET A 33 -6.82 5.86 8.24
N ARG A 34 -7.42 6.34 9.31
CA ARG A 34 -7.52 7.78 9.58
C ARG A 34 -6.40 8.19 10.51
N THR A 35 -5.64 9.21 10.12
CA THR A 35 -4.55 9.77 10.93
C THR A 35 -5.04 10.44 12.22
N VAL A 36 -6.26 10.97 12.20
CA VAL A 36 -6.90 11.65 13.34
C VAL A 36 -8.41 11.34 13.32
N PRO A 37 -9.03 10.93 14.45
CA PRO A 37 -10.40 10.42 14.45
C PRO A 37 -11.50 11.43 14.09
N VAL A 38 -11.22 12.75 14.10
CA VAL A 38 -12.25 13.80 13.91
C VAL A 38 -11.96 14.70 12.70
N VAL A 39 -10.68 14.96 12.38
CA VAL A 39 -10.25 15.89 11.31
C VAL A 39 -9.17 15.24 10.42
N GLY A 40 -8.88 13.96 10.64
CA GLY A 40 -7.79 13.28 9.96
C GLY A 40 -8.16 12.91 8.53
N GLN A 41 -7.17 13.04 7.65
CA GLN A 41 -7.29 12.55 6.28
C GLN A 41 -7.28 11.02 6.31
N GLU A 42 -8.09 10.42 5.43
CA GLU A 42 -8.02 8.99 5.16
C GLU A 42 -6.75 8.71 4.35
N ILE A 43 -6.00 7.72 4.80
CA ILE A 43 -4.78 7.24 4.17
C ILE A 43 -5.02 5.79 3.78
N GLU A 44 -4.91 5.52 2.50
CA GLU A 44 -4.79 4.18 1.98
C GLU A 44 -3.35 3.70 2.18
N PHE A 45 -3.20 2.47 2.68
CA PHE A 45 -1.89 1.86 2.85
C PHE A 45 -1.83 0.50 2.17
N ARG A 46 -0.64 0.16 1.69
CA ARG A 46 -0.29 -1.16 1.16
C ARG A 46 0.96 -1.66 1.87
N GLN A 47 0.94 -2.92 2.28
CA GLN A 47 2.03 -3.57 3.00
C GLN A 47 2.64 -4.66 2.12
N TYR A 48 3.97 -4.68 2.10
CA TYR A 48 4.78 -5.63 1.36
C TYR A 48 5.81 -6.26 2.29
N SER A 49 6.22 -7.49 1.97
CA SER A 49 7.23 -8.24 2.72
C SER A 49 8.21 -8.87 1.75
N CYS A 50 9.50 -8.77 2.03
CA CYS A 50 10.50 -9.55 1.31
C CYS A 50 10.36 -11.03 1.72
N PRO A 51 10.23 -11.98 0.77
CA PRO A 51 10.14 -13.40 1.09
C PRO A 51 11.46 -13.97 1.63
N GLU A 52 12.60 -13.40 1.23
CA GLU A 52 13.93 -13.91 1.61
C GLU A 52 14.36 -13.47 3.02
N CYS A 53 14.19 -12.19 3.35
CA CYS A 53 14.70 -11.62 4.60
C CYS A 53 13.62 -11.12 5.56
N GLY A 54 12.34 -11.19 5.18
CA GLY A 54 11.22 -10.77 6.01
C GLY A 54 11.08 -9.26 6.24
N ARG A 55 11.91 -8.42 5.60
CA ARG A 55 11.77 -6.95 5.71
C ARG A 55 10.41 -6.51 5.20
N GLY A 56 9.77 -5.62 5.96
CA GLY A 56 8.49 -5.01 5.58
C GLY A 56 8.69 -3.67 4.89
N ALA A 57 7.81 -3.35 3.94
CA ALA A 57 7.66 -2.02 3.38
C ALA A 57 6.18 -1.63 3.43
N ARG A 58 5.91 -0.37 3.75
CA ARG A 58 4.56 0.19 3.77
C ARG A 58 4.53 1.41 2.86
N LEU A 59 3.65 1.37 1.87
CA LEU A 59 3.35 2.48 0.99
C LEU A 59 2.04 3.11 1.43
N GLU A 60 1.97 4.43 1.39
CA GLU A 60 0.82 5.21 1.83
C GLU A 60 0.41 6.19 0.72
N ARG A 61 -0.89 6.39 0.58
CA ARG A 61 -1.50 7.34 -0.34
C ARG A 61 -2.64 8.06 0.36
N ARG A 62 -2.69 9.38 0.24
CA ARG A 62 -3.83 10.19 0.71
C ARG A 62 -4.85 10.31 -0.43
N GLU A 63 -6.15 10.41 -0.14
CA GLU A 63 -7.21 10.48 -1.16
C GLU A 63 -7.02 11.58 -2.22
N HIS A 64 -6.22 12.61 -1.94
CA HIS A 64 -5.92 13.71 -2.86
C HIS A 64 -4.55 13.60 -3.56
N GLU A 65 -3.78 12.54 -3.30
CA GLU A 65 -2.48 12.29 -3.92
C GLU A 65 -2.61 11.16 -4.95
N GLU A 66 -2.25 11.44 -6.20
CA GLU A 66 -2.24 10.44 -7.28
C GLU A 66 -1.06 9.45 -7.15
N GLU A 67 -0.05 9.78 -6.34
CA GLU A 67 1.19 9.01 -6.20
C GLU A 67 1.34 8.37 -4.81
N TRP A 68 1.84 7.14 -4.76
CA TRP A 68 2.11 6.42 -3.52
C TRP A 68 3.48 6.82 -2.97
N SER A 69 3.52 7.21 -1.70
CA SER A 69 4.74 7.64 -1.03
C SER A 69 5.10 6.71 0.12
N ARG A 70 6.40 6.66 0.44
CA ARG A 70 6.87 6.07 1.70
C ARG A 70 6.54 7.04 2.84
N PRO A 71 6.19 6.55 4.05
CA PRO A 71 5.97 7.42 5.20
C PRO A 71 7.22 8.26 5.48
N ILE A 72 7.05 9.58 5.58
CA ILE A 72 8.08 10.49 6.07
C ILE A 72 8.06 10.36 7.60
N LEU A 73 9.08 9.72 8.16
CA LEU A 73 9.31 9.65 9.61
C LEU A 73 9.97 10.92 10.12
#